data_AF-A0A1D6GI25-F1
#
_entry.id   AF-A0A1D6GI25-F1
#
_cell.length_a   1.000
_cell.length_b   1.000
_cell.length_c   1.000
_cell.angle_alpha   90.00
_cell.angle_beta   90.00
_cell.angle_gamma   90.00
#
_symmetry.space_group_name_H-M   'P 1'
#
loop_
_entity.id
_entity.type
_entity.pdbx_description
1 polymer ?
#
loop_
_entity_poly.entity_id
_entity_poly.type
_entity_poly.pdbx_seq_one_letter_code
_entity_poly.pdbx_strand_id
1 'polypeptide(L)'
;MIWCIRHRFIQDICSRYTDHTSWSSDVIQRKAYAEERKWPGFSDKGSDINEANQTTLFIEQALQNLGIEQNYRDKEEDITITCLQNEQSSSMFCSTITTDHCSIDRYPFKNLREAVDVLFLHGASDMVIAKQAILLYYLFDRHWSRPDSEWRYLVDDFATTFGITNRTLLECLVFCLLDDHSSEALKEACSLLPKIFSKETHPKIAQVLLERQRPDMALLVLKCTGRDSFSATENFEKDGISSLSEAVTAVRVRIECGLLTEAFMYHRSYCSKVKEQHSANMTHTEDAFEGSWIYHVEMMMVEFCTICIERNLVDKMIDLPWDSEEEKHLHKSLFESAHEAPMDPIGSLLVVYYLRSCYFSSIY
;
A
#
# COMPACT_ATOMS: atom_id res chain seq x y z
N MET A 1 -28.40 -2.45 -9.69
CA MET A 1 -29.79 -2.70 -9.27
C MET A 1 -30.42 -3.96 -9.84
N ILE A 2 -30.52 -4.16 -11.17
CA ILE A 2 -31.15 -5.36 -11.75
C ILE A 2 -30.51 -6.66 -11.23
N TRP A 3 -29.17 -6.72 -11.21
CA TRP A 3 -28.42 -7.86 -10.67
C TRP A 3 -28.79 -8.14 -9.19
N CYS A 4 -28.87 -7.09 -8.36
CA CYS A 4 -29.22 -7.22 -6.94
C CYS A 4 -30.65 -7.74 -6.74
N ILE A 5 -31.60 -7.29 -7.55
CA ILE A 5 -33.00 -7.74 -7.50
C ILE A 5 -33.09 -9.23 -7.90
N ARG A 6 -32.40 -9.63 -8.97
CA ARG A 6 -32.33 -11.03 -9.43
C ARG A 6 -31.85 -11.97 -8.31
N HIS A 7 -30.87 -11.54 -7.53
CA HIS A 7 -30.30 -12.29 -6.42
C HIS A 7 -30.91 -11.95 -5.05
N ARG A 8 -32.11 -11.33 -5.03
CA ARG A 8 -32.85 -10.98 -3.80
C ARG A 8 -32.00 -10.29 -2.74
N PHE A 9 -31.09 -9.41 -3.17
CA PHE A 9 -30.15 -8.71 -2.32
C PHE A 9 -29.30 -9.61 -1.40
N ILE A 10 -29.07 -10.88 -1.78
CA ILE A 10 -28.25 -11.83 -1.01
C ILE A 10 -28.81 -12.03 0.41
N GLN A 11 -30.14 -12.04 0.52
CA GLN A 11 -30.83 -12.34 1.78
C GLN A 11 -30.80 -13.84 2.09
N ASP A 12 -30.79 -14.68 1.06
CA ASP A 12 -30.87 -16.14 1.17
C ASP A 12 -29.50 -16.81 1.36
N ILE A 13 -28.38 -16.06 1.28
CA ILE A 13 -27.02 -16.60 1.43
C ILE A 13 -26.42 -16.22 2.78
N CYS A 14 -25.97 -17.23 3.51
CA CYS A 14 -25.33 -17.05 4.81
C CYS A 14 -23.98 -16.33 4.68
N SER A 15 -23.80 -15.31 5.51
CA SER A 15 -22.53 -14.65 5.74
C SER A 15 -21.61 -15.52 6.61
N ARG A 16 -20.29 -15.32 6.54
CA ARG A 16 -19.37 -15.82 7.58
C ARG A 16 -19.55 -15.12 8.93
N TYR A 17 -20.15 -13.93 8.93
CA TYR A 17 -20.45 -13.13 10.12
C TYR A 17 -21.89 -13.38 10.59
N THR A 18 -22.09 -13.44 11.90
CA THR A 18 -23.42 -13.65 12.51
C THR A 18 -24.32 -12.42 12.39
N ASP A 19 -23.74 -11.23 12.52
CA ASP A 19 -24.41 -9.93 12.43
C ASP A 19 -23.42 -8.83 11.98
N HIS A 20 -23.94 -7.61 11.78
CA HIS A 20 -23.14 -6.46 11.36
C HIS A 20 -22.11 -6.05 12.43
N THR A 21 -22.42 -6.25 13.71
CA THR A 21 -21.52 -5.94 14.82
C THR A 21 -20.29 -6.86 14.81
N SER A 22 -20.49 -8.16 14.62
CA SER A 22 -19.43 -9.15 14.45
C SER A 22 -18.52 -8.80 13.27
N TRP A 23 -19.10 -8.39 12.14
CA TRP A 23 -18.31 -7.99 10.97
C TRP A 23 -17.50 -6.71 11.24
N SER A 24 -18.14 -5.70 11.83
CA SER A 24 -17.48 -4.44 12.18
C SER A 24 -16.32 -4.67 13.16
N SER A 25 -16.52 -5.52 14.17
CA SER A 25 -15.45 -5.89 15.12
C SER A 25 -14.28 -6.60 14.45
N ASP A 26 -14.54 -7.51 13.50
CA ASP A 26 -13.48 -8.20 12.77
C ASP A 26 -12.69 -7.24 11.85
N VAL A 27 -13.36 -6.28 11.20
CA VAL A 27 -12.70 -5.23 10.41
C VAL A 27 -11.81 -4.34 11.28
N ILE A 28 -12.30 -3.90 12.44
CA ILE A 28 -11.50 -3.13 13.41
C ILE A 28 -10.27 -3.94 13.86
N GLN A 29 -10.45 -5.22 14.13
CA GLN A 29 -9.35 -6.09 14.53
C GLN A 29 -8.30 -6.26 13.42
N ARG A 30 -8.73 -6.45 12.16
CA ARG A 30 -7.83 -6.51 11.00
C ARG A 30 -7.01 -5.24 10.86
N LYS A 31 -7.65 -4.09 11.01
CA LYS A 31 -7.01 -2.77 10.98
C LYS A 31 -5.95 -2.65 12.07
N ALA A 32 -6.30 -2.98 13.32
CA ALA A 32 -5.35 -2.96 14.43
C ALA A 32 -4.13 -3.85 14.15
N TYR A 33 -4.33 -5.06 13.65
CA TYR A 33 -3.21 -5.94 13.26
C TYR A 33 -2.38 -5.40 12.10
N ALA A 34 -2.98 -4.71 11.14
CA ALA A 34 -2.26 -4.07 10.06
C ALA A 34 -1.42 -2.89 10.59
N GLU A 35 -1.95 -2.09 11.50
CA GLU A 35 -1.24 -0.99 12.17
C GLU A 35 -0.08 -1.48 13.02
N GLU A 36 -0.26 -2.55 13.80
CA GLU A 36 0.81 -3.15 14.62
C GLU A 36 1.98 -3.69 13.79
N ARG A 37 1.69 -4.20 12.58
CA ARG A 37 2.72 -4.77 11.68
C ARG A 37 3.33 -3.74 10.74
N LYS A 38 2.73 -2.54 10.66
CA LYS A 38 3.12 -1.50 9.73
C LYS A 38 4.58 -1.13 9.98
N TRP A 39 5.37 -1.14 8.93
CA TRP A 39 6.72 -0.60 9.02
C TRP A 39 6.66 0.92 9.28
N PRO A 40 7.63 1.49 10.01
CA PRO A 40 7.68 2.94 10.23
C PRO A 40 7.44 3.71 8.92
N GLY A 41 6.43 4.58 8.94
CA GLY A 41 6.00 5.32 7.76
C GLY A 41 6.90 6.52 7.48
N PHE A 42 6.95 6.92 6.21
CA PHE A 42 7.56 8.19 5.80
C PHE A 42 6.48 9.23 5.58
N SER A 43 6.69 10.41 6.16
CA SER A 43 5.92 11.59 5.78
C SER A 43 6.55 12.14 4.51
N ASP A 44 5.92 11.88 3.37
CA ASP A 44 6.29 12.49 2.09
C ASP A 44 5.92 13.97 2.15
N LYS A 45 6.80 14.79 2.77
CA LYS A 45 6.54 16.21 3.06
C LYS A 45 6.41 17.09 1.80
N GLY A 46 6.58 16.51 0.61
CA GLY A 46 6.55 17.22 -0.67
C GLY A 46 5.26 17.08 -1.48
N SER A 47 4.29 16.26 -1.06
CA SER A 47 3.03 16.12 -1.79
C SER A 47 1.83 16.24 -0.85
N ASP A 48 1.16 17.39 -0.88
CA ASP A 48 -0.18 17.63 -0.29
C ASP A 48 -1.30 16.73 -0.89
N ILE A 49 -0.94 15.69 -1.64
CA ILE A 49 -1.84 14.77 -2.37
C ILE A 49 -1.91 13.39 -1.68
N ASN A 50 -0.99 13.05 -0.77
CA ASN A 50 -0.84 11.67 -0.27
C ASN A 50 -1.35 11.44 1.17
N GLU A 51 -2.57 11.89 1.49
CA GLU A 51 -3.35 11.29 2.60
C GLU A 51 -3.64 9.79 2.36
N ALA A 52 -3.48 9.30 1.12
CA ALA A 52 -3.66 7.89 0.75
C ALA A 52 -2.69 6.91 1.45
N ASN A 53 -1.50 7.36 1.89
CA ASN A 53 -0.51 6.53 2.57
C ASN A 53 -0.81 6.28 4.07
N GLN A 54 -1.88 6.88 4.59
CA GLN A 54 -2.32 6.64 5.97
C GLN A 54 -3.23 5.41 6.10
N THR A 55 -3.90 4.99 5.02
CA THR A 55 -4.82 3.84 5.06
C THR A 55 -4.07 2.52 5.11
N THR A 56 -4.40 1.66 6.07
CA THR A 56 -3.73 0.38 6.26
C THR A 56 -4.33 -0.69 5.37
N LEU A 57 -5.65 -0.75 5.25
CA LEU A 57 -6.35 -1.75 4.45
C LEU A 57 -6.51 -1.33 2.97
N PHE A 58 -6.60 -2.30 2.05
CA PHE A 58 -6.91 -2.06 0.64
C PHE A 58 -8.32 -1.49 0.46
N ILE A 59 -9.30 -1.99 1.22
CA ILE A 59 -10.68 -1.49 1.15
C ILE A 59 -10.80 -0.02 1.57
N GLU A 60 -10.05 0.40 2.59
CA GLU A 60 -10.02 1.80 3.02
C GLU A 60 -9.43 2.69 1.93
N GLN A 61 -8.32 2.27 1.34
CA GLN A 61 -7.69 2.99 0.24
C GLN A 61 -8.62 3.11 -0.98
N ALA A 62 -9.34 2.02 -1.31
CA ALA A 62 -10.29 2.02 -2.42
C ALA A 62 -11.47 2.98 -2.17
N LEU A 63 -11.99 3.02 -0.94
CA LEU A 63 -13.08 3.92 -0.55
C LEU A 63 -12.64 5.39 -0.48
N GLN A 64 -11.40 5.66 -0.06
CA GLN A 64 -10.82 7.00 -0.08
C GLN A 64 -10.64 7.50 -1.52
N ASN A 65 -10.10 6.65 -2.40
CA ASN A 65 -9.89 6.97 -3.82
C ASN A 65 -11.18 7.21 -4.61
N LEU A 66 -12.31 6.65 -4.16
CA LEU A 66 -13.61 6.95 -4.75
C LEU A 66 -14.09 8.39 -4.52
N GLY A 67 -13.40 9.18 -3.69
CA GLY A 67 -13.78 10.56 -3.44
C GLY A 67 -15.22 10.65 -2.93
N ILE A 68 -15.61 9.78 -1.99
CA ILE A 68 -16.83 10.01 -1.21
C ILE A 68 -16.49 11.23 -0.32
N GLU A 69 -16.51 12.42 -0.93
CA GLU A 69 -16.18 13.69 -0.32
C GLU A 69 -17.12 13.90 0.86
N GLN A 70 -16.53 14.35 1.97
CA GLN A 70 -17.25 15.02 3.03
C GLN A 70 -17.75 16.35 2.45
N ASN A 71 -18.91 16.32 1.78
CA ASN A 71 -19.55 17.55 1.34
C ASN A 71 -19.95 18.37 2.57
N TYR A 72 -19.15 19.39 2.87
CA TYR A 72 -19.70 20.65 3.30
C TYR A 72 -20.81 20.99 2.30
N ARG A 73 -22.06 20.87 2.76
CA ARG A 73 -23.23 21.24 1.96
C ARG A 73 -23.18 22.73 1.68
N ASP A 74 -22.73 23.11 0.49
CA ASP A 74 -23.33 24.26 -0.17
C ASP A 74 -24.56 23.80 -0.95
N LYS A 75 -25.63 24.56 -0.74
CA LYS A 75 -26.97 24.30 -1.21
C LYS A 75 -27.05 24.57 -2.70
N GLU A 76 -26.76 23.57 -3.52
CA GLU A 76 -27.31 23.53 -4.88
C GLU A 76 -28.16 22.27 -5.03
N GLU A 77 -29.31 22.45 -5.69
CA GLU A 77 -30.42 21.50 -5.76
C GLU A 77 -30.01 20.21 -6.48
N ASP A 78 -29.54 19.23 -5.71
CA ASP A 78 -29.36 17.87 -6.22
C ASP A 78 -30.72 17.25 -6.54
N ILE A 79 -30.89 16.83 -7.79
CA ILE A 79 -32.04 16.07 -8.28
C ILE A 79 -32.03 14.72 -7.55
N THR A 80 -32.70 14.68 -6.41
CA THR A 80 -32.82 13.50 -5.57
C THR A 80 -33.71 12.49 -6.29
N ILE A 81 -33.11 11.40 -6.79
CA ILE A 81 -33.84 10.24 -7.31
C ILE A 81 -34.46 9.49 -6.11
N THR A 82 -35.50 10.10 -5.54
CA THR A 82 -36.28 9.61 -4.40
C THR A 82 -36.97 8.27 -4.68
N CYS A 83 -37.14 7.90 -5.95
CA CYS A 83 -37.86 6.69 -6.36
C CYS A 83 -37.14 5.36 -6.07
N LEU A 84 -35.86 5.38 -5.69
CA LEU A 84 -35.05 4.18 -5.40
C LEU A 84 -34.61 4.06 -3.93
N GLN A 85 -34.84 5.10 -3.12
CA GLN A 85 -34.36 5.18 -1.75
C GLN A 85 -35.29 4.42 -0.78
N ASN A 86 -34.70 3.74 0.20
CA ASN A 86 -35.45 3.23 1.35
C ASN A 86 -35.62 4.38 2.36
N GLU A 87 -36.82 4.62 2.87
CA GLU A 87 -37.11 5.79 3.74
C GLU A 87 -36.31 5.79 5.05
N GLN A 88 -35.71 4.64 5.44
CA GLN A 88 -34.87 4.53 6.64
C GLN A 88 -33.39 4.89 6.43
N SER A 89 -32.89 4.86 5.19
CA SER A 89 -31.46 5.18 4.90
C SER A 89 -31.15 6.68 4.95
N SER A 90 -32.16 7.54 4.81
CA SER A 90 -31.99 9.00 4.91
C SER A 90 -31.67 9.47 6.34
N SER A 91 -32.10 8.70 7.35
CA SER A 91 -31.95 9.04 8.77
C SER A 91 -30.56 8.72 9.34
N MET A 92 -29.75 7.88 8.70
CA MET A 92 -28.43 7.49 9.23
C MET A 92 -27.32 8.51 8.96
N PHE A 93 -27.58 9.55 8.16
CA PHE A 93 -26.58 10.56 7.80
C PHE A 93 -26.68 11.88 8.59
N CYS A 94 -27.48 11.93 9.67
CA CYS A 94 -27.71 13.17 10.45
C CYS A 94 -27.61 13.04 11.97
N SER A 95 -26.90 12.06 12.54
CA SER A 95 -26.63 12.05 13.99
C SER A 95 -25.22 12.58 14.30
N THR A 96 -25.18 13.87 14.65
CA THR A 96 -24.17 14.52 15.52
C THR A 96 -22.70 14.22 15.23
N ILE A 97 -22.12 15.05 14.37
CA ILE A 97 -20.67 15.22 14.19
C ILE A 97 -20.09 15.78 15.49
N THR A 98 -19.46 14.92 16.29
CA THR A 98 -18.26 15.30 17.02
C THR A 98 -17.10 15.15 16.05
N THR A 99 -16.56 16.29 15.63
CA THR A 99 -15.24 16.41 15.00
C THR A 99 -14.23 15.60 15.81
N ASP A 100 -13.78 14.46 15.27
CA ASP A 100 -12.41 13.91 15.40
C ASP A 100 -12.22 12.45 14.92
N HIS A 101 -13.24 11.72 14.45
CA HIS A 101 -13.05 10.29 14.03
C HIS A 101 -13.76 9.85 12.72
N CYS A 102 -13.82 10.70 11.69
CA CYS A 102 -14.72 10.50 10.54
C CYS A 102 -14.09 9.85 9.27
N SER A 103 -13.27 8.81 9.43
CA SER A 103 -12.78 7.96 8.30
C SER A 103 -13.00 6.45 8.52
N ILE A 104 -13.41 6.04 9.72
CA ILE A 104 -13.37 4.64 10.16
C ILE A 104 -14.69 3.88 9.94
N ASP A 105 -15.81 4.55 9.68
CA ASP A 105 -17.15 3.93 9.72
C ASP A 105 -17.80 3.63 8.36
N ARG A 106 -17.07 3.75 7.23
CA ARG A 106 -17.67 3.51 5.89
C ARG A 106 -17.74 2.04 5.48
N TYR A 107 -16.99 1.18 6.16
CA TYR A 107 -16.96 -0.25 5.90
C TYR A 107 -16.86 -1.00 7.25
N PRO A 108 -17.63 -2.09 7.46
CA PRO A 108 -18.42 -2.82 6.47
C PRO A 108 -19.84 -2.25 6.25
N PHE A 109 -20.35 -2.37 5.03
CA PHE A 109 -21.75 -2.06 4.70
C PHE A 109 -22.71 -3.04 5.39
N LYS A 110 -23.84 -2.58 5.95
CA LYS A 110 -24.76 -3.44 6.71
C LYS A 110 -25.44 -4.48 5.85
N ASN A 111 -25.74 -4.11 4.60
CA ASN A 111 -26.36 -5.01 3.63
C ASN A 111 -26.04 -4.58 2.20
N LEU A 112 -26.34 -5.46 1.24
CA LEU A 112 -26.05 -5.22 -0.17
C LEU A 112 -26.78 -3.96 -0.72
N ARG A 113 -27.96 -3.63 -0.19
CA ARG A 113 -28.69 -2.43 -0.62
C ARG A 113 -27.94 -1.18 -0.23
N GLU A 114 -27.51 -1.07 1.02
CA GLU A 114 -26.68 0.05 1.49
C GLU A 114 -25.37 0.14 0.70
N ALA A 115 -24.69 -0.98 0.45
CA ALA A 115 -23.47 -0.99 -0.36
C ALA A 115 -23.72 -0.39 -1.76
N VAL A 116 -24.83 -0.78 -2.41
CA VAL A 116 -25.17 -0.26 -3.75
C VAL A 116 -25.58 1.20 -3.69
N ASP A 117 -26.34 1.61 -2.69
CA ASP A 117 -26.79 2.99 -2.52
C ASP A 117 -25.58 3.91 -2.28
N VAL A 118 -24.65 3.53 -1.40
CA VAL A 118 -23.44 4.30 -1.11
C VAL A 118 -22.53 4.37 -2.35
N LEU A 119 -22.26 3.24 -2.99
CA LEU A 119 -21.31 3.20 -4.11
C LEU A 119 -21.88 3.83 -5.39
N PHE A 120 -23.12 3.52 -5.76
CA PHE A 120 -23.64 3.86 -7.09
C PHE A 120 -24.65 5.00 -7.11
N LEU A 121 -25.34 5.30 -6.01
CA LEU A 121 -26.32 6.39 -5.95
C LEU A 121 -25.75 7.67 -5.33
N HIS A 122 -24.92 7.55 -4.29
CA HIS A 122 -24.36 8.69 -3.56
C HIS A 122 -22.87 8.93 -3.84
N GLY A 123 -22.17 7.97 -4.47
CA GLY A 123 -20.77 8.13 -4.82
C GLY A 123 -20.60 9.09 -6.01
N ALA A 124 -19.99 10.25 -5.76
CA ALA A 124 -19.76 11.30 -6.76
C ALA A 124 -18.85 10.88 -7.93
N SER A 125 -18.05 9.82 -7.78
CA SER A 125 -17.08 9.39 -8.79
C SER A 125 -17.68 8.58 -9.94
N ASP A 126 -17.31 8.91 -11.18
CA ASP A 126 -17.69 8.16 -12.38
C ASP A 126 -16.90 6.84 -12.57
N MET A 127 -16.08 6.44 -11.57
CA MET A 127 -15.24 5.25 -11.63
C MET A 127 -16.05 3.96 -11.41
N VAL A 128 -16.86 3.57 -12.40
CA VAL A 128 -17.70 2.37 -12.36
C VAL A 128 -16.90 1.10 -12.06
N ILE A 129 -15.70 0.96 -12.64
CA ILE A 129 -14.83 -0.20 -12.43
C ILE A 129 -14.38 -0.30 -10.96
N ALA A 130 -14.02 0.83 -10.34
CA ALA A 130 -13.63 0.86 -8.92
C ALA A 130 -14.83 0.51 -8.01
N LYS A 131 -16.02 1.05 -8.31
CA LYS A 131 -17.26 0.74 -7.58
C LYS A 131 -17.60 -0.76 -7.70
N GLN A 132 -17.42 -1.36 -8.88
CA GLN A 132 -17.61 -2.80 -9.09
C GLN A 132 -16.59 -3.64 -8.31
N ALA A 133 -15.31 -3.23 -8.29
CA ALA A 133 -14.26 -3.90 -7.53
C ALA A 133 -14.51 -3.87 -6.01
N ILE A 134 -14.98 -2.73 -5.48
CA ILE A 134 -15.35 -2.60 -4.07
C ILE A 134 -16.57 -3.48 -3.74
N LEU A 135 -17.55 -3.55 -4.64
CA LEU A 135 -18.67 -4.46 -4.46
C LEU A 135 -18.24 -5.93 -4.50
N LEU A 136 -17.30 -6.30 -5.37
CA LEU A 136 -16.69 -7.64 -5.39
C LEU A 136 -15.94 -7.94 -4.08
N TYR A 137 -15.15 -6.97 -3.59
CA TYR A 137 -14.49 -7.08 -2.30
C TYR A 137 -15.50 -7.37 -1.19
N TYR A 138 -16.61 -6.62 -1.13
CA TYR A 138 -17.69 -6.84 -0.17
C TYR A 138 -18.27 -8.27 -0.25
N LEU A 139 -18.46 -8.80 -1.46
CA LEU A 139 -18.94 -10.18 -1.65
C LEU A 139 -17.93 -11.21 -1.16
N PHE A 140 -16.65 -11.02 -1.45
CA PHE A 140 -15.59 -11.90 -0.96
C PHE A 140 -15.48 -11.85 0.57
N ASP A 141 -15.40 -10.67 1.16
CA ASP A 141 -15.26 -10.52 2.61
C ASP A 141 -16.42 -11.19 3.36
N ARG A 142 -17.65 -11.04 2.85
CA ARG A 142 -18.84 -11.65 3.44
C ARG A 142 -18.83 -13.19 3.39
N HIS A 143 -18.14 -13.82 2.44
CA HIS A 143 -18.34 -15.24 2.13
C HIS A 143 -17.08 -16.10 1.99
N TRP A 144 -15.85 -15.56 1.94
CA TRP A 144 -14.68 -16.33 1.48
C TRP A 144 -14.34 -17.58 2.31
N SER A 145 -14.71 -17.63 3.59
CA SER A 145 -14.52 -18.81 4.45
C SER A 145 -15.68 -19.83 4.40
N ARG A 146 -16.73 -19.53 3.64
CA ARG A 146 -17.87 -20.44 3.40
C ARG A 146 -17.55 -21.38 2.23
N PRO A 147 -18.15 -22.58 2.17
CA PRO A 147 -17.98 -23.48 1.04
C PRO A 147 -18.37 -22.84 -0.30
N ASP A 148 -17.54 -23.00 -1.33
CA ASP A 148 -17.75 -22.44 -2.67
C ASP A 148 -19.14 -22.74 -3.25
N SER A 149 -19.67 -23.94 -2.98
CA SER A 149 -21.00 -24.37 -3.44
C SER A 149 -22.14 -23.43 -3.00
N GLU A 150 -21.94 -22.64 -1.95
CA GLU A 150 -22.98 -21.80 -1.36
C GLU A 150 -23.01 -20.37 -1.91
N TRP A 151 -21.91 -19.86 -2.44
CA TRP A 151 -21.80 -18.43 -2.80
C TRP A 151 -21.00 -18.15 -4.07
N ARG A 152 -20.12 -19.06 -4.53
CA ARG A 152 -19.21 -18.81 -5.66
C ARG A 152 -19.97 -18.48 -6.94
N TYR A 153 -21.12 -19.11 -7.16
CA TYR A 153 -22.00 -18.85 -8.31
C TYR A 153 -22.47 -17.39 -8.39
N LEU A 154 -22.60 -16.67 -7.26
CA LEU A 154 -22.96 -15.26 -7.25
C LEU A 154 -21.85 -14.42 -7.86
N VAL A 155 -20.61 -14.70 -7.47
CA VAL A 155 -19.44 -13.97 -7.95
C VAL A 155 -19.19 -14.27 -9.43
N ASP A 156 -19.38 -15.52 -9.86
CA ASP A 156 -19.23 -15.90 -11.26
C ASP A 156 -20.33 -15.26 -12.14
N ASP A 157 -21.57 -15.22 -11.66
CA ASP A 157 -22.66 -14.51 -12.35
C ASP A 157 -22.45 -12.98 -12.35
N PHE A 158 -21.92 -12.40 -11.26
CA PHE A 158 -21.55 -10.99 -11.20
C PHE A 158 -20.47 -10.68 -12.25
N ALA A 159 -19.40 -11.47 -12.29
CA ALA A 159 -18.31 -11.29 -13.25
C ALA A 159 -18.80 -11.43 -14.69
N THR A 160 -19.66 -12.42 -14.97
CA THR A 160 -20.25 -12.61 -16.30
C THR A 160 -21.16 -11.45 -16.69
N THR A 161 -21.99 -10.96 -15.76
CA THR A 161 -22.95 -9.89 -16.02
C THR A 161 -22.27 -8.55 -16.32
N PHE A 162 -21.15 -8.27 -15.64
CA PHE A 162 -20.45 -6.99 -15.75
C PHE A 162 -19.17 -7.07 -16.59
N GLY A 163 -18.90 -8.20 -17.26
CA GLY A 163 -17.74 -8.37 -18.13
C GLY A 163 -16.40 -8.33 -17.39
N ILE A 164 -16.36 -8.75 -16.13
CA ILE A 164 -15.15 -8.73 -15.30
C ILE A 164 -14.28 -9.93 -15.65
N THR A 165 -13.01 -9.68 -15.93
CA THR A 165 -12.06 -10.74 -16.29
C THR A 165 -11.72 -11.60 -15.07
N ASN A 166 -11.34 -12.87 -15.32
CA ASN A 166 -10.88 -13.76 -14.25
C ASN A 166 -9.64 -13.20 -13.51
N ARG A 167 -8.76 -12.46 -14.20
CA ARG A 167 -7.61 -11.81 -13.56
C ARG A 167 -8.05 -10.75 -12.55
N THR A 168 -8.95 -9.84 -12.95
CA THR A 168 -9.51 -8.81 -12.06
C THR A 168 -10.25 -9.43 -10.87
N LEU A 169 -10.96 -10.53 -11.10
CA LEU A 169 -11.65 -11.27 -10.05
C LEU A 169 -10.67 -11.81 -8.99
N LEU A 170 -9.60 -12.47 -9.45
CA LEU A 170 -8.55 -13.00 -8.57
C LEU A 170 -7.80 -11.87 -7.85
N GLU A 171 -7.56 -10.75 -8.52
CA GLU A 171 -6.94 -9.57 -7.92
C GLU A 171 -7.78 -8.99 -6.78
N CYS A 172 -9.08 -8.82 -6.97
CA CYS A 172 -10.01 -8.38 -5.92
C CYS A 172 -10.04 -9.36 -4.73
N LEU A 173 -10.01 -10.67 -5.00
CA LEU A 173 -9.92 -11.70 -3.96
C LEU A 173 -8.60 -11.59 -3.20
N VAL A 174 -7.47 -11.41 -3.89
CA VAL A 174 -6.16 -11.24 -3.25
C VAL A 174 -6.15 -10.01 -2.34
N PHE A 175 -6.72 -8.87 -2.75
CA PHE A 175 -6.84 -7.70 -1.86
C PHE A 175 -7.64 -8.02 -0.59
N CYS A 176 -8.77 -8.71 -0.73
CA CYS A 176 -9.58 -9.15 0.41
C CYS A 176 -8.83 -10.10 1.36
N LEU A 177 -8.05 -11.03 0.82
CA LEU A 177 -7.27 -12.00 1.60
C LEU A 177 -6.04 -11.36 2.27
N LEU A 178 -5.45 -10.33 1.64
CA LEU A 178 -4.32 -9.60 2.21
C LEU A 178 -4.76 -8.66 3.35
N ASP A 179 -5.98 -8.12 3.29
CA ASP A 179 -6.60 -7.35 4.39
C ASP A 179 -7.01 -8.24 5.58
N ASP A 180 -7.31 -9.52 5.37
CA ASP A 180 -7.64 -10.45 6.45
C ASP A 180 -6.38 -10.81 7.27
N HIS A 181 -6.48 -10.78 8.61
CA HIS A 181 -5.33 -10.98 9.49
C HIS A 181 -4.93 -12.46 9.71
N SER A 182 -5.74 -13.43 9.24
CA SER A 182 -5.51 -14.86 9.43
C SER A 182 -4.32 -15.40 8.62
N SER A 183 -3.81 -16.56 9.04
CA SER A 183 -2.68 -17.23 8.36
C SER A 183 -3.14 -17.99 7.11
N GLU A 184 -4.39 -18.44 7.12
CA GLU A 184 -5.09 -19.15 6.07
C GLU A 184 -5.29 -18.22 4.87
N ALA A 185 -5.76 -17.00 5.11
CA ALA A 185 -5.92 -15.99 4.06
C ALA A 185 -4.58 -15.65 3.40
N LEU A 186 -3.49 -15.54 4.20
CA LEU A 186 -2.15 -15.30 3.67
C LEU A 186 -1.67 -16.44 2.77
N LYS A 187 -1.88 -17.70 3.17
CA LYS A 187 -1.51 -18.87 2.37
C LYS A 187 -2.29 -18.91 1.05
N GLU A 188 -3.59 -18.64 1.11
CA GLU A 188 -4.44 -18.61 -0.08
C GLU A 188 -4.01 -17.48 -1.03
N ALA A 189 -3.81 -16.26 -0.51
CA ALA A 189 -3.31 -15.13 -1.28
C ALA A 189 -1.98 -15.47 -1.99
N CYS A 190 -1.02 -16.05 -1.26
CA CYS A 190 0.26 -16.49 -1.82
C CYS A 190 0.11 -17.53 -2.94
N SER A 191 -0.90 -18.39 -2.88
CA SER A 191 -1.17 -19.39 -3.92
C SER A 191 -1.77 -18.78 -5.20
N LEU A 192 -2.52 -17.68 -5.05
CA LEU A 192 -3.20 -16.97 -6.13
C LEU A 192 -2.32 -15.92 -6.82
N LEU A 193 -1.40 -15.32 -6.08
CA LEU A 193 -0.50 -14.26 -6.56
C LEU A 193 0.19 -14.57 -7.90
N PRO A 194 0.79 -15.76 -8.12
CA PRO A 194 1.42 -16.10 -9.40
C PRO A 194 0.49 -16.02 -10.62
N LYS A 195 -0.83 -16.13 -10.42
CA LYS A 195 -1.82 -16.08 -11.49
C LYS A 195 -2.21 -14.65 -11.88
N ILE A 196 -1.87 -13.65 -11.06
CA ILE A 196 -2.23 -12.24 -11.27
C ILE A 196 -1.04 -11.33 -11.55
N PHE A 197 0.18 -11.84 -11.44
CA PHE A 197 1.40 -11.08 -11.68
C PHE A 197 1.41 -10.39 -13.04
N SER A 198 1.71 -9.10 -13.01
CA SER A 198 1.72 -8.24 -14.18
C SER A 198 2.49 -6.94 -13.89
N LYS A 199 2.80 -6.18 -14.94
CA LYS A 199 3.36 -4.83 -14.81
C LYS A 199 2.45 -3.86 -14.04
N GLU A 200 1.15 -4.13 -14.05
CA GLU A 200 0.11 -3.29 -13.45
C GLU A 200 -0.25 -3.72 -12.02
N THR A 201 0.43 -4.73 -11.46
CA THR A 201 0.13 -5.24 -10.12
C THR A 201 0.31 -4.15 -9.08
N HIS A 202 -0.69 -3.99 -8.20
CA HIS A 202 -0.74 -2.90 -7.23
C HIS A 202 0.47 -2.91 -6.27
N PRO A 203 1.22 -1.79 -6.12
CA PRO A 203 2.47 -1.74 -5.36
C PRO A 203 2.30 -2.09 -3.87
N LYS A 204 1.17 -1.72 -3.25
CA LYS A 204 0.83 -2.06 -1.85
C LYS A 204 0.82 -3.57 -1.56
N ILE A 205 0.67 -4.44 -2.57
CA ILE A 205 0.79 -5.90 -2.37
C ILE A 205 2.16 -6.27 -1.78
N ALA A 206 3.25 -5.72 -2.35
CA ALA A 206 4.60 -6.02 -1.87
C ALA A 206 4.81 -5.53 -0.43
N GLN A 207 4.27 -4.35 -0.11
CA GLN A 207 4.30 -3.78 1.23
C GLN A 207 3.56 -4.67 2.24
N VAL A 208 2.32 -5.05 1.95
CA VAL A 208 1.52 -5.88 2.87
C VAL A 208 2.14 -7.27 3.06
N LEU A 209 2.71 -7.86 2.01
CA LEU A 209 3.44 -9.13 2.11
C LEU A 209 4.68 -9.01 3.01
N LEU A 210 5.41 -7.90 2.92
CA LEU A 210 6.54 -7.61 3.79
C LEU A 210 6.09 -7.47 5.27
N GLU A 211 5.03 -6.70 5.53
CA GLU A 211 4.41 -6.53 6.87
C GLU A 211 3.90 -7.87 7.44
N ARG A 212 3.48 -8.78 6.57
CA ARG A 212 3.01 -10.14 6.92
C ARG A 212 4.15 -11.17 7.01
N GLN A 213 5.41 -10.71 7.06
CA GLN A 213 6.61 -11.54 7.16
C GLN A 213 6.76 -12.55 6.00
N ARG A 214 6.38 -12.16 4.78
CA ARG A 214 6.57 -12.91 3.53
C ARG A 214 7.40 -12.13 2.50
N PRO A 215 8.67 -11.81 2.82
CA PRO A 215 9.54 -11.06 1.92
C PRO A 215 9.85 -11.82 0.62
N ASP A 216 9.86 -13.17 0.67
CA ASP A 216 10.03 -14.04 -0.49
C ASP A 216 8.97 -13.78 -1.58
N MET A 217 7.71 -13.71 -1.19
CA MET A 217 6.60 -13.43 -2.10
C MET A 217 6.55 -11.96 -2.52
N ALA A 218 6.90 -11.05 -1.61
CA ALA A 218 7.02 -9.63 -1.93
C ALA A 218 8.08 -9.39 -3.02
N LEU A 219 9.23 -10.09 -2.94
CA LEU A 219 10.29 -9.99 -3.94
C LEU A 219 9.83 -10.50 -5.31
N LEU A 220 9.06 -11.59 -5.35
CA LEU A 220 8.48 -12.10 -6.59
C LEU A 220 7.53 -11.08 -7.23
N VAL A 221 6.67 -10.45 -6.43
CA VAL A 221 5.78 -9.37 -6.91
C VAL A 221 6.60 -8.25 -7.53
N LEU A 222 7.63 -7.77 -6.84
CA LEU A 222 8.50 -6.68 -7.33
C LEU A 222 9.21 -7.06 -8.64
N LYS A 223 9.73 -8.29 -8.75
CA LYS A 223 10.38 -8.76 -9.98
C LYS A 223 9.41 -8.85 -11.15
N CYS A 224 8.16 -9.23 -10.90
CA CYS A 224 7.13 -9.39 -11.93
C CYS A 224 6.52 -8.07 -12.43
N THR A 225 6.56 -6.99 -11.64
CA THR A 225 6.08 -5.68 -12.10
C THR A 225 6.99 -5.05 -13.16
N GLY A 226 8.22 -5.56 -13.33
CA GLY A 226 9.19 -5.00 -14.26
C GLY A 226 9.73 -3.62 -13.85
N ARG A 227 9.25 -3.06 -12.73
CA ARG A 227 9.78 -1.83 -12.10
C ARG A 227 11.13 -2.07 -11.39
N ASP A 228 11.64 -3.30 -11.49
CA ASP A 228 12.87 -3.79 -10.88
C ASP A 228 14.06 -3.82 -11.86
N SER A 229 13.92 -3.24 -13.04
CA SER A 229 14.99 -3.23 -14.04
C SER A 229 16.10 -2.22 -13.65
N PHE A 230 17.30 -2.76 -13.42
CA PHE A 230 18.55 -1.99 -13.24
C PHE A 230 19.02 -1.28 -14.53
N SER A 231 18.29 -1.41 -15.64
CA SER A 231 18.73 -0.91 -16.93
C SER A 231 18.41 0.57 -17.10
N ALA A 232 19.45 1.37 -17.35
CA ALA A 232 19.37 2.79 -17.71
C ALA A 232 18.81 3.04 -19.14
N THR A 233 18.47 1.99 -19.89
CA THR A 233 18.23 2.04 -21.34
C THR A 233 16.79 1.78 -21.79
N GLU A 234 15.82 1.66 -20.89
CA GLU A 234 14.41 1.63 -21.33
C GLU A 234 13.95 3.06 -21.64
N ASN A 235 13.69 3.31 -22.94
CA ASN A 235 13.15 4.57 -23.44
C ASN A 235 11.86 4.91 -22.69
N PHE A 236 11.93 6.00 -21.94
CA PHE A 236 10.88 6.51 -21.06
C PHE A 236 9.63 6.88 -21.86
N GLU A 237 8.62 6.02 -21.82
CA GLU A 237 7.26 6.55 -21.75
C GLU A 237 7.12 7.31 -20.44
N LYS A 238 6.24 8.30 -20.46
CA LYS A 238 6.01 9.37 -19.49
C LYS A 238 5.60 8.92 -18.07
N ASP A 239 5.78 7.64 -17.74
CA ASP A 239 5.45 7.05 -16.45
C ASP A 239 6.67 7.09 -15.52
N GLY A 240 6.54 7.95 -14.51
CA GLY A 240 7.61 8.47 -13.68
C GLY A 240 8.35 7.46 -12.82
N ILE A 241 9.42 7.97 -12.19
CA ILE A 241 10.16 7.29 -11.14
C ILE A 241 9.18 6.66 -10.14
N SER A 242 9.46 5.42 -9.72
CA SER A 242 8.72 4.77 -8.63
C SER A 242 8.59 5.73 -7.44
N SER A 243 7.42 5.79 -6.82
CA SER A 243 7.24 6.64 -5.63
C SER A 243 8.30 6.29 -4.55
N LEU A 244 8.70 7.26 -3.73
CA LEU A 244 9.68 7.03 -2.65
C LEU A 244 9.25 5.85 -1.75
N SER A 245 7.95 5.74 -1.46
CA SER A 245 7.36 4.64 -0.70
C SER A 245 7.58 3.27 -1.37
N GLU A 246 7.38 3.18 -2.68
CA GLU A 246 7.66 1.96 -3.46
C GLU A 246 9.16 1.60 -3.44
N ALA A 247 10.02 2.60 -3.64
CA ALA A 247 11.47 2.40 -3.66
C ALA A 247 12.00 1.91 -2.30
N VAL A 248 11.52 2.49 -1.21
CA VAL A 248 11.89 2.04 0.14
C VAL A 248 11.36 0.63 0.42
N THR A 249 10.11 0.33 0.03
CA THR A 249 9.56 -1.03 0.16
C THR A 249 10.42 -2.03 -0.61
N ALA A 250 10.90 -1.66 -1.79
CA ALA A 250 11.75 -2.52 -2.60
C ALA A 250 13.13 -2.77 -1.96
N VAL A 251 13.72 -1.77 -1.30
CA VAL A 251 14.94 -1.95 -0.50
C VAL A 251 14.67 -2.85 0.71
N ARG A 252 13.62 -2.57 1.48
CA ARG A 252 13.21 -3.36 2.65
C ARG A 252 13.08 -4.84 2.31
N VAL A 253 12.31 -5.15 1.25
CA VAL A 253 12.10 -6.53 0.79
C VAL A 253 13.43 -7.24 0.47
N ARG A 254 14.36 -6.57 -0.21
CA ARG A 254 15.66 -7.19 -0.58
C ARG A 254 16.54 -7.45 0.63
N ILE A 255 16.60 -6.51 1.57
CA ILE A 255 17.38 -6.69 2.80
C ILE A 255 16.79 -7.84 3.64
N GLU A 256 15.47 -7.90 3.78
CA GLU A 256 14.78 -9.02 4.47
C GLU A 256 14.96 -10.37 3.77
N CYS A 257 15.11 -10.38 2.44
CA CYS A 257 15.51 -11.58 1.68
C CYS A 257 17.00 -11.94 1.79
N GLY A 258 17.81 -11.16 2.52
CA GLY A 258 19.26 -11.35 2.62
C GLY A 258 20.05 -10.96 1.37
N LEU A 259 19.43 -10.20 0.45
CA LEU A 259 20.00 -9.79 -0.83
C LEU A 259 20.60 -8.38 -0.74
N LEU A 260 21.55 -8.19 0.18
CA LEU A 260 22.11 -6.87 0.49
C LEU A 260 22.74 -6.18 -0.74
N THR A 261 23.45 -6.95 -1.58
CA THR A 261 24.04 -6.42 -2.81
C THR A 261 22.97 -6.00 -3.82
N GLU A 262 21.88 -6.77 -3.98
CA GLU A 262 20.77 -6.36 -4.85
C GLU A 262 20.07 -5.12 -4.31
N ALA A 263 19.90 -5.01 -2.99
CA ALA A 263 19.35 -3.82 -2.33
C ALA A 263 20.21 -2.58 -2.63
N PHE A 264 21.53 -2.71 -2.52
CA PHE A 264 22.49 -1.65 -2.83
C PHE A 264 22.44 -1.23 -4.30
N MET A 265 22.41 -2.20 -5.23
CA MET A 265 22.30 -1.91 -6.66
C MET A 265 20.99 -1.18 -6.99
N TYR A 266 19.90 -1.55 -6.33
CA TYR A 266 18.60 -0.90 -6.50
C TYR A 266 18.63 0.53 -5.95
N HIS A 267 19.14 0.72 -4.73
CA HIS A 267 19.36 2.03 -4.12
C HIS A 267 20.12 2.96 -5.06
N ARG A 268 21.26 2.50 -5.58
CA ARG A 268 22.12 3.30 -6.46
C ARG A 268 21.41 3.64 -7.77
N SER A 269 20.72 2.67 -8.38
CA SER A 269 19.94 2.92 -9.60
C SER A 269 18.83 3.95 -9.36
N TYR A 270 18.13 3.88 -8.23
CA TYR A 270 17.08 4.82 -7.89
C TYR A 270 17.63 6.23 -7.67
N CYS A 271 18.68 6.37 -6.85
CA CYS A 271 19.31 7.65 -6.57
C CYS A 271 19.88 8.32 -7.83
N SER A 272 20.48 7.54 -8.74
CA SER A 272 20.92 8.05 -10.06
C SER A 272 19.74 8.56 -10.88
N LYS A 273 18.62 7.81 -10.96
CA LYS A 273 17.42 8.24 -11.71
C LYS A 273 16.82 9.53 -11.16
N VAL A 274 16.73 9.68 -9.82
CA VAL A 274 16.20 10.89 -9.19
C VAL A 274 17.13 12.09 -9.45
N LYS A 275 18.46 11.90 -9.36
CA LYS A 275 19.46 12.94 -9.70
C LYS A 275 19.38 13.36 -11.18
N GLU A 276 19.23 12.41 -12.09
CA GLU A 276 19.07 12.67 -13.53
C GLU A 276 17.79 13.46 -13.83
N GLN A 277 16.65 13.07 -13.26
CA GLN A 277 15.39 13.79 -13.45
C GLN A 277 15.46 15.22 -12.91
N HIS A 278 16.10 15.42 -11.75
CA HIS A 278 16.34 16.75 -11.23
C HIS A 278 17.18 17.60 -12.21
N SER A 279 18.27 17.03 -12.76
CA SER A 279 19.11 17.75 -13.73
C SER A 279 18.36 18.12 -15.02
N ALA A 280 17.43 17.29 -15.48
CA ALA A 280 16.58 17.57 -16.63
C ALA A 280 15.52 18.65 -16.35
N ASN A 281 15.00 18.71 -15.12
CA ASN A 281 14.01 19.70 -14.70
C ASN A 281 14.61 21.09 -14.46
N MET A 282 15.88 21.18 -14.03
CA MET A 282 16.59 22.45 -13.84
C MET A 282 16.79 23.25 -15.14
N THR A 283 16.69 22.59 -16.30
CA THR A 283 16.66 23.28 -17.60
C THR A 283 15.36 24.06 -17.88
N HIS A 284 14.31 23.90 -17.06
CA HIS A 284 12.97 24.43 -17.36
C HIS A 284 12.31 25.33 -16.30
N THR A 285 12.80 25.41 -15.06
CA THR A 285 12.34 26.41 -14.07
C THR A 285 13.30 26.46 -12.88
N GLU A 286 13.81 27.65 -12.57
CA GLU A 286 14.42 27.97 -11.27
C GLU A 286 13.30 28.12 -10.22
N ASP A 287 13.56 27.70 -8.98
CA ASP A 287 12.70 27.83 -7.80
C ASP A 287 11.58 26.77 -7.60
N ALA A 288 11.94 25.64 -6.95
CA ALA A 288 11.20 24.99 -5.85
C ALA A 288 11.72 23.56 -5.51
N PHE A 289 12.49 22.92 -6.39
CA PHE A 289 12.72 21.46 -6.35
C PHE A 289 14.10 20.99 -5.90
N GLU A 290 15.02 21.90 -5.54
CA GLU A 290 16.42 21.58 -5.24
C GLU A 290 16.58 20.65 -4.01
N GLY A 291 15.62 20.67 -3.08
CA GLY A 291 15.57 19.80 -1.90
C GLY A 291 14.93 18.42 -2.12
N SER A 292 14.29 18.16 -3.26
CA SER A 292 13.50 16.94 -3.47
C SER A 292 14.39 15.70 -3.66
N TRP A 293 15.45 15.78 -4.47
CA TRP A 293 16.32 14.63 -4.70
C TRP A 293 17.20 14.30 -3.48
N ILE A 294 17.67 15.32 -2.77
CA ILE A 294 18.45 15.16 -1.52
C ILE A 294 17.60 14.42 -0.48
N TYR A 295 16.33 14.81 -0.35
CA TYR A 295 15.38 14.14 0.52
C TYR A 295 15.20 12.66 0.15
N HIS A 296 15.05 12.34 -1.15
CA HIS A 296 14.94 10.94 -1.59
C HIS A 296 16.18 10.11 -1.22
N VAL A 297 17.39 10.66 -1.42
CA VAL A 297 18.66 9.99 -1.08
C VAL A 297 18.78 9.81 0.44
N GLU A 298 18.52 10.86 1.22
CA GLU A 298 18.57 10.82 2.68
C GLU A 298 17.62 9.74 3.23
N MET A 299 16.35 9.75 2.79
CA MET A 299 15.35 8.80 3.25
C MET A 299 15.69 7.35 2.88
N MET A 300 16.17 7.12 1.66
CA MET A 300 16.61 5.79 1.22
C MET A 300 17.81 5.30 2.04
N MET A 301 18.78 6.17 2.32
CA MET A 301 19.97 5.83 3.12
C MET A 301 19.63 5.55 4.57
N VAL A 302 18.82 6.40 5.21
CA VAL A 302 18.39 6.21 6.60
C VAL A 302 17.72 4.85 6.74
N GLU A 303 16.80 4.52 5.84
CA GLU A 303 16.11 3.23 5.87
C GLU A 303 17.02 2.04 5.63
N PHE A 304 17.92 2.14 4.64
CA PHE A 304 18.90 1.11 4.39
C PHE A 304 19.73 0.83 5.66
N CYS A 305 20.18 1.88 6.33
CA CYS A 305 20.96 1.80 7.57
C CYS A 305 20.14 1.19 8.70
N THR A 306 18.95 1.71 8.97
CA THR A 306 18.06 1.24 10.05
C THR A 306 17.82 -0.27 9.96
N ILE A 307 17.43 -0.76 8.78
CA ILE A 307 17.13 -2.18 8.58
C ILE A 307 18.41 -3.02 8.72
N CYS A 308 19.53 -2.57 8.16
CA CYS A 308 20.80 -3.28 8.30
C CYS A 308 21.26 -3.36 9.77
N ILE A 309 21.03 -2.31 10.56
CA ILE A 309 21.34 -2.27 11.98
C ILE A 309 20.44 -3.25 12.74
N GLU A 310 19.13 -3.18 12.56
CA GLU A 310 18.16 -4.09 13.19
C GLU A 310 18.43 -5.57 12.87
N ARG A 311 18.92 -5.85 11.65
CA ARG A 311 19.24 -7.22 11.19
C ARG A 311 20.69 -7.63 11.43
N ASN A 312 21.50 -6.82 12.12
CA ASN A 312 22.92 -7.08 12.38
C ASN A 312 23.75 -7.35 11.11
N LEU A 313 23.51 -6.57 10.05
CA LEU A 313 24.19 -6.63 8.75
C LEU A 313 25.17 -5.46 8.55
N VAL A 314 25.51 -4.74 9.62
CA VAL A 314 26.33 -3.52 9.57
C VAL A 314 27.72 -3.81 9.01
N ASP A 315 28.32 -4.96 9.34
CA ASP A 315 29.62 -5.42 8.83
C ASP A 315 29.66 -5.49 7.30
N LYS A 316 28.61 -6.03 6.69
CA LYS A 316 28.49 -6.14 5.23
C LYS A 316 28.05 -4.83 4.59
N MET A 317 27.28 -4.01 5.31
CA MET A 317 26.84 -2.70 4.84
C MET A 317 28.02 -1.73 4.68
N ILE A 318 28.93 -1.69 5.65
CA ILE A 318 30.13 -0.82 5.59
C ILE A 318 31.12 -1.23 4.49
N ASP A 319 31.02 -2.46 3.99
CA ASP A 319 31.86 -2.96 2.90
C ASP A 319 31.40 -2.51 1.52
N LEU A 320 30.17 -1.98 1.40
CA LEU A 320 29.61 -1.54 0.13
C LEU A 320 30.27 -0.24 -0.38
N PRO A 321 30.37 -0.04 -1.70
CA PRO A 321 31.04 1.12 -2.29
C PRO A 321 30.13 2.36 -2.34
N TRP A 322 29.88 2.96 -1.18
CA TRP A 322 29.10 4.20 -1.02
C TRP A 322 29.77 5.41 -1.67
N ASP A 323 28.97 6.33 -2.21
CA ASP A 323 29.47 7.64 -2.66
C ASP A 323 29.64 8.61 -1.48
N SER A 324 30.36 9.72 -1.67
CA SER A 324 30.65 10.67 -0.58
C SER A 324 29.42 11.38 -0.01
N GLU A 325 28.30 11.43 -0.73
CA GLU A 325 27.05 12.02 -0.23
C GLU A 325 26.29 10.99 0.60
N GLU A 326 26.17 9.75 0.11
CA GLU A 326 25.62 8.61 0.83
C GLU A 326 26.40 8.33 2.12
N GLU A 327 27.73 8.43 2.07
CA GLU A 327 28.64 8.19 3.20
C GLU A 327 28.33 9.11 4.40
N LYS A 328 27.96 10.38 4.15
CA LYS A 328 27.58 11.32 5.21
C LYS A 328 26.35 10.85 5.98
N HIS A 329 25.35 10.34 5.27
CA HIS A 329 24.11 9.82 5.87
C HIS A 329 24.38 8.52 6.63
N LEU A 330 25.22 7.63 6.07
CA LEU A 330 25.67 6.41 6.75
C LEU A 330 26.36 6.72 8.08
N HIS A 331 27.29 7.67 8.11
CA HIS A 331 27.98 8.08 9.34
C HIS A 331 26.99 8.60 10.38
N LYS A 332 26.08 9.48 9.96
CA LYS A 332 25.07 10.08 10.83
C LYS A 332 24.21 9.00 11.47
N SER A 333 23.67 8.08 10.69
CA SER A 333 22.82 6.98 11.19
C SER A 333 23.58 6.07 12.15
N LEU A 334 24.81 5.66 11.82
CA LEU A 334 25.62 4.82 12.72
C LEU A 334 25.98 5.54 14.03
N PHE A 335 26.26 6.85 13.97
CA PHE A 335 26.54 7.66 15.14
C PHE A 335 25.32 7.81 16.05
N GLU A 336 24.15 8.11 15.46
CA GLU A 336 22.88 8.21 16.19
C GLU A 336 22.54 6.88 16.88
N SER A 337 22.63 5.75 16.17
CA SER A 337 22.38 4.43 16.76
C SER A 337 23.39 4.06 17.86
N ALA A 338 24.67 4.39 17.70
CA ALA A 338 25.68 4.16 18.73
C ALA A 338 25.45 5.03 19.98
N HIS A 339 24.88 6.23 19.81
CA HIS A 339 24.52 7.10 20.92
C HIS A 339 23.33 6.55 21.72
N GLU A 340 22.33 5.99 21.03
CA GLU A 340 21.14 5.39 21.65
C GLU A 340 21.45 4.07 22.37
N ALA A 341 22.34 3.24 21.83
CA ALA A 341 22.69 1.93 22.36
C ALA A 341 24.22 1.74 22.51
N PRO A 342 24.87 2.39 23.50
CA PRO A 342 26.34 2.40 23.62
C PRO A 342 26.99 1.06 23.98
N MET A 343 26.20 0.08 24.44
CA MET A 343 26.67 -1.26 24.82
C MET A 343 26.55 -2.28 23.67
N ASP A 344 25.99 -1.88 22.53
CA ASP A 344 25.79 -2.70 21.35
C ASP A 344 27.09 -2.78 20.50
N PRO A 345 27.43 -3.92 19.86
CA PRO A 345 28.52 -4.00 18.89
C PRO A 345 28.52 -2.91 17.81
N ILE A 346 27.41 -2.24 17.54
CA ILE A 346 27.32 -1.07 16.64
C ILE A 346 28.36 0.01 16.97
N GLY A 347 28.58 0.32 18.26
CA GLY A 347 29.58 1.31 18.66
C GLY A 347 31.02 0.89 18.31
N SER A 348 31.30 -0.41 18.34
CA SER A 348 32.59 -0.96 17.89
C SER A 348 32.73 -0.93 16.37
N LEU A 349 31.63 -1.15 15.63
CA LEU A 349 31.60 -1.08 14.18
C LEU A 349 31.73 0.36 13.65
N LEU A 350 31.22 1.35 14.37
CA LEU A 350 31.47 2.76 14.08
C LEU A 350 32.97 3.09 14.16
N VAL A 351 33.68 2.56 15.17
CA VAL A 351 35.14 2.74 15.29
C VAL A 351 35.89 2.05 14.14
N VAL A 352 35.50 0.82 13.78
CA VAL A 352 36.07 0.09 12.62
C VAL A 352 35.87 0.89 11.33
N TYR A 353 34.68 1.44 11.16
CA TYR A 353 34.32 2.28 10.04
C TYR A 353 35.21 3.53 9.96
N TYR A 354 35.36 4.28 11.07
CA TYR A 354 36.23 5.45 11.12
C TYR A 354 37.70 5.12 10.79
N LEU A 355 38.21 4.00 11.31
CA LEU A 355 39.59 3.57 11.00
C LEU A 355 39.77 3.29 9.51
N ARG A 356 38.77 2.72 8.85
CA ARG A 356 38.78 2.45 7.41
C ARG A 356 38.75 3.74 6.59
N SER A 357 37.81 4.65 6.84
CA SER A 357 37.70 5.91 6.09
C SER A 357 38.95 6.78 6.26
N CYS A 358 39.56 6.80 7.45
CA CYS A 358 40.86 7.46 7.68
C CYS A 358 42.01 6.83 6.88
N TYR A 359 42.03 5.50 6.73
CA TYR A 359 43.05 4.80 5.96
C TYR A 359 42.93 5.13 4.46
N PHE A 360 41.71 5.12 3.91
CA PHE A 360 41.45 5.48 2.51
C PHE A 360 41.70 6.97 2.22
N SER A 361 41.41 7.87 3.16
CA SER A 361 41.75 9.29 3.03
C SER A 361 43.26 9.59 3.11
N SER A 362 44.07 8.67 3.66
CA SER A 362 45.54 8.82 3.70
C SER A 362 46.26 8.25 2.47
N ILE A 363 45.53 7.52 1.62
CA ILE A 363 46.05 6.84 0.40
C ILE A 363 45.75 7.64 -0.88
N TYR A 364 44.82 8.59 -0.84
CA TYR A 364 44.65 9.65 -1.85
C TYR A 364 45.39 10.92 -1.45
#